data_AF-A0A845Y369-F1
#
_entry.id   AF-A0A845Y369-F1
#
_cell.length_a   1.000
_cell.length_b   1.000
_cell.length_c   1.000
_cell.angle_alpha   90.00
_cell.angle_beta   90.00
_cell.angle_gamma   90.00
#
_symmetry.space_group_name_H-M   'P 1'
#
loop_
_entity.id
_entity.type
_entity.pdbx_description
1 polymer ?
#
loop_
_entity_poly.entity_id
_entity_poly.type
_entity_poly.pdbx_seq_one_letter_code
_entity_poly.pdbx_strand_id
1 'polypeptide(L)'
;LKKVSEIFPEYYVIKVNNFNDVAKNTLDEWIYFLKKSQIKEEFTAQGLAEAKANLLVDSLSEAERANYLRFMENRRYAISMLEGSRSEGRLEGLEEGIEQGKQQEKINIAKTLKQIGTDLETIAEATGLRREEIEKL
;
A
#
# COMPACT_ATOMS: atom_id res chain seq x y z
N LEU A 1 -34.55 11.82 -20.38
CA LEU A 1 -34.41 10.39 -20.01
C LEU A 1 -32.92 10.06 -20.07
N LYS A 2 -32.30 9.66 -18.95
CA LYS A 2 -30.91 9.19 -18.96
C LYS A 2 -30.80 7.98 -19.89
N LYS A 3 -29.75 7.93 -20.71
CA LYS A 3 -29.52 6.75 -21.56
C LYS A 3 -29.13 5.57 -20.67
N VAL A 4 -29.53 4.35 -21.03
CA VAL A 4 -29.23 3.13 -20.23
C VAL A 4 -27.71 2.97 -20.03
N SER A 5 -26.90 3.41 -20.99
CA SER A 5 -25.43 3.47 -20.93
C SER A 5 -24.87 4.40 -19.84
N GLU A 6 -25.67 5.32 -19.30
CA GLU A 6 -25.30 6.20 -18.18
C GLU A 6 -25.65 5.57 -16.82
N ILE A 7 -26.38 4.46 -16.80
CA ILE A 7 -26.84 3.76 -15.61
C ILE A 7 -26.02 2.49 -15.38
N PHE A 8 -25.66 1.79 -16.46
CA PHE A 8 -24.80 0.61 -16.41
C PHE A 8 -23.64 0.78 -17.40
N PRO A 9 -22.37 0.75 -16.93
CA PRO A 9 -21.23 0.81 -17.83
C PRO A 9 -21.13 -0.48 -18.65
N GLU A 10 -20.86 -0.34 -19.95
CA GLU A 10 -20.51 -1.47 -20.82
C GLU A 10 -19.07 -1.90 -20.53
N TYR A 11 -18.88 -3.17 -20.19
CA TYR A 11 -17.56 -3.77 -20.00
C TYR A 11 -17.19 -4.64 -21.19
N TYR A 12 -16.09 -4.31 -21.86
CA TYR A 12 -15.50 -5.14 -22.90
C TYR A 12 -14.40 -6.01 -22.28
N VAL A 13 -14.65 -7.32 -22.14
CA VAL A 13 -13.63 -8.28 -21.69
C VAL A 13 -12.84 -8.77 -22.91
N ILE A 14 -11.64 -8.23 -23.08
CA ILE A 14 -10.78 -8.57 -24.21
C ILE A 14 -9.86 -9.73 -23.82
N LYS A 15 -10.08 -10.91 -24.43
CA LYS A 15 -9.23 -12.09 -24.26
C LYS A 15 -8.07 -12.07 -25.26
N VAL A 16 -7.04 -11.30 -24.93
CA VAL A 16 -5.84 -11.10 -25.78
C VAL A 16 -5.18 -12.43 -26.20
N ASN A 17 -5.23 -13.47 -25.36
CA ASN A 17 -4.65 -14.78 -25.66
C ASN A 17 -5.34 -15.53 -26.83
N ASN A 18 -6.61 -15.25 -27.09
CA ASN A 18 -7.37 -15.90 -28.17
C ASN A 18 -7.26 -15.16 -29.51
N PHE A 19 -6.48 -14.07 -29.55
CA PHE A 19 -6.20 -13.36 -30.77
C PHE A 19 -5.23 -14.14 -31.65
N ASN A 20 -5.59 -14.33 -32.92
CA ASN A 20 -4.83 -15.13 -33.89
C ASN A 20 -3.67 -14.38 -34.56
N ASP A 21 -3.20 -13.29 -33.96
CA ASP A 21 -2.11 -12.43 -34.41
C ASP A 21 -2.35 -11.72 -35.77
N VAL A 22 -3.59 -11.75 -36.28
CA VAL A 22 -4.00 -11.06 -37.52
C VAL A 22 -4.89 -9.87 -37.18
N ALA A 23 -4.36 -8.66 -37.35
CA ALA A 23 -5.13 -7.43 -37.16
C ALA A 23 -6.01 -7.14 -38.38
N LYS A 24 -7.34 -7.12 -38.19
CA LYS A 24 -8.31 -6.85 -39.27
C LYS A 24 -9.03 -5.51 -39.11
N ASN A 25 -9.00 -4.93 -37.92
CA ASN A 25 -9.61 -3.65 -37.58
C ASN A 25 -8.78 -2.94 -36.51
N THR A 26 -9.14 -1.70 -36.20
CA THR A 26 -8.41 -0.85 -35.24
C THR A 26 -8.38 -1.42 -33.81
N LEU A 27 -9.40 -2.16 -33.38
CA LEU A 27 -9.38 -2.85 -32.08
C LEU A 27 -8.37 -4.00 -32.10
N ASP A 28 -8.32 -4.78 -33.18
CA ASP A 28 -7.34 -5.86 -33.32
C ASP A 28 -5.90 -5.34 -33.36
N GLU A 29 -5.68 -4.14 -33.91
CA GLU A 29 -4.38 -3.46 -33.88
C GLU A 29 -3.95 -3.12 -32.44
N TRP A 30 -4.88 -2.60 -31.62
CA TRP A 30 -4.66 -2.41 -30.18
C TRP A 30 -4.38 -3.73 -29.46
N ILE A 31 -5.12 -4.79 -29.77
CA ILE A 31 -4.90 -6.12 -29.20
C ILE A 31 -3.54 -6.68 -29.61
N TYR A 32 -3.14 -6.50 -30.87
CA TYR A 32 -1.83 -6.90 -31.36
C TYR A 32 -0.72 -6.16 -30.60
N PHE A 33 -0.84 -4.84 -30.45
CA PHE A 33 0.10 -4.04 -29.69
C PHE A 33 0.19 -4.50 -28.23
N LEU A 34 -0.94 -4.68 -27.53
CA LEU A 34 -0.94 -5.13 -26.13
C LEU A 34 -0.36 -6.55 -25.95
N LYS A 35 -0.49 -7.42 -26.96
CA LYS A 35 0.03 -8.79 -26.92
C LYS A 35 1.52 -8.87 -27.26
N LYS A 36 1.98 -8.06 -28.21
CA LYS A 36 3.32 -8.20 -28.83
C LYS A 36 4.25 -7.04 -28.50
N SER A 37 3.75 -5.96 -27.91
CA SER A 37 4.45 -4.68 -27.74
C SER A 37 5.08 -4.18 -29.05
N GLN A 38 4.36 -4.35 -30.16
CA GLN A 38 4.81 -3.97 -31.49
C GLN A 38 3.67 -3.27 -32.25
N ILE A 39 4.01 -2.22 -32.99
CA ILE A 39 3.07 -1.48 -33.84
C ILE A 39 3.62 -1.56 -35.25
N LYS A 40 2.86 -2.19 -36.14
CA LYS A 40 3.23 -2.28 -37.56
C LYS A 40 2.95 -0.96 -38.26
N GLU A 41 3.71 -0.66 -39.31
CA GLU A 41 3.59 0.62 -40.04
C GLU A 41 2.22 0.78 -40.71
N GLU A 42 1.54 -0.32 -41.04
CA GLU A 42 0.18 -0.32 -41.61
C GLU A 42 -0.95 -0.08 -40.59
N PHE A 43 -0.65 0.02 -39.29
CA PHE A 43 -1.68 0.22 -38.26
C PHE A 43 -2.23 1.64 -38.30
N THR A 44 -3.55 1.76 -38.21
CA THR A 44 -4.29 3.03 -38.38
C THR A 44 -5.06 3.45 -37.15
N ALA A 45 -5.08 2.63 -36.08
CA ALA A 45 -5.83 2.90 -34.87
C ALA A 45 -5.33 4.19 -34.21
N GLN A 46 -6.29 5.09 -33.98
CA GLN A 46 -6.04 6.35 -33.32
C GLN A 46 -5.40 6.13 -31.94
N GLY A 47 -4.33 6.86 -31.65
CA GLY A 47 -3.60 6.80 -30.37
C GLY A 47 -2.50 5.74 -30.31
N LEU A 48 -2.40 4.79 -31.27
CA LEU A 48 -1.30 3.81 -31.25
C LEU A 48 0.06 4.47 -31.45
N ALA A 49 0.17 5.49 -32.31
CA ALA A 49 1.43 6.21 -32.50
C ALA A 49 1.92 6.90 -31.20
N GLU A 50 0.99 7.44 -30.40
CA GLU A 50 1.30 8.04 -29.11
C GLU A 50 1.63 6.97 -28.05
N ALA A 51 0.89 5.85 -28.06
CA ALA A 51 1.21 4.69 -27.25
C ALA A 51 2.60 4.10 -27.56
N LYS A 52 3.02 4.10 -28.84
CA LYS A 52 4.37 3.72 -29.29
C LYS A 52 5.43 4.53 -28.55
N ALA A 53 5.28 5.86 -28.56
CA ALA A 53 6.23 6.78 -27.96
C ALA A 53 6.26 6.69 -26.42
N ASN A 54 5.11 6.43 -25.79
CA ASN A 54 4.99 6.49 -24.33
C ASN A 54 5.14 5.14 -23.62
N LEU A 55 4.93 4.01 -24.32
CA LEU A 55 4.85 2.68 -23.68
C LEU A 55 5.93 1.70 -24.14
N LEU A 56 6.64 1.97 -25.24
CA LEU A 56 7.72 1.09 -25.70
C LEU A 56 9.04 1.45 -25.03
N VAL A 57 9.29 0.86 -23.86
CA VAL A 57 10.62 0.87 -23.22
C VAL A 57 11.72 0.38 -24.19
N ASP A 58 11.37 -0.51 -25.12
CA ASP A 58 12.27 -1.03 -26.16
C ASP A 58 12.60 -0.03 -27.27
N SER A 59 11.83 1.06 -27.39
CA SER A 59 12.14 2.17 -28.30
C SER A 59 13.02 3.25 -27.67
N LEU A 60 13.30 3.13 -26.37
CA LEU A 60 14.19 4.05 -25.66
C LEU A 60 15.64 3.78 -26.06
N SER A 61 16.43 4.85 -26.17
CA SER A 61 17.89 4.71 -26.24
C SER A 61 18.44 4.03 -24.99
N GLU A 62 19.65 3.48 -25.05
CA GLU A 62 20.29 2.87 -23.88
C GLU A 62 20.33 3.81 -22.67
N ALA A 63 20.57 5.11 -22.89
CA ALA A 63 20.60 6.12 -21.85
C ALA A 63 19.20 6.36 -21.23
N GLU A 64 18.16 6.47 -22.06
CA GLU A 64 16.78 6.64 -21.59
C GLU A 64 16.28 5.40 -20.86
N ARG A 65 16.58 4.21 -21.38
CA ARG A 65 16.25 2.94 -20.73
C ARG A 65 16.94 2.80 -19.37
N ALA A 66 18.23 3.17 -19.28
CA ALA A 66 18.95 3.16 -18.01
C ALA A 66 18.36 4.15 -17.00
N ASN A 67 17.98 5.36 -17.44
CA ASN A 67 17.31 6.35 -16.60
C ASN A 67 15.94 5.84 -16.10
N TYR A 68 15.15 5.23 -16.98
CA TYR A 68 13.86 4.64 -16.64
C TYR A 68 13.99 3.51 -15.61
N LEU A 69 14.92 2.59 -15.82
CA LEU A 69 15.17 1.49 -14.87
C LEU A 69 15.62 2.02 -13.51
N ARG A 70 16.52 3.02 -13.47
CA ARG A 70 16.95 3.67 -12.22
C ARG A 70 15.76 4.33 -11.51
N PHE A 71 14.88 5.02 -12.24
CA PHE A 71 13.68 5.61 -11.67
C PHE A 71 12.77 4.56 -11.04
N MET A 72 12.52 3.46 -11.75
CA MET A 72 11.69 2.35 -11.27
C MET A 72 12.29 1.68 -10.03
N GLU A 73 13.60 1.48 -10.02
CA GLU A 73 14.32 0.96 -8.86
C GLU A 73 14.25 1.88 -7.64
N ASN A 74 14.49 3.19 -7.83
CA ASN A 74 14.37 4.18 -6.77
C ASN A 74 12.95 4.19 -6.17
N ARG A 75 11.92 4.08 -7.03
CA ARG A 75 10.52 4.01 -6.57
C ARG A 75 10.25 2.73 -5.79
N ARG A 76 10.74 1.58 -6.25
CA ARG A 76 10.63 0.30 -5.54
C ARG A 76 11.28 0.38 -4.16
N TYR A 77 12.49 0.91 -4.10
CA TYR A 77 13.22 1.10 -2.84
C TYR A 77 12.47 2.02 -1.89
N ALA A 78 11.98 3.17 -2.38
CA ALA A 78 11.21 4.11 -1.56
C ALA A 78 9.93 3.47 -0.99
N ILE A 79 9.19 2.70 -1.79
CA ILE A 79 7.99 1.98 -1.33
C ILE A 79 8.38 0.96 -0.26
N SER A 80 9.40 0.13 -0.51
CA SER A 80 9.86 -0.88 0.45
C SER A 80 10.31 -0.25 1.77
N MET A 81 11.02 0.88 1.71
CA MET A 81 11.46 1.61 2.89
C MET A 81 10.26 2.15 3.68
N LEU A 82 9.28 2.76 3.01
CA LEU A 82 8.06 3.27 3.66
C LEU A 82 7.24 2.15 4.31
N GLU A 83 7.11 1.00 3.65
CA GLU A 83 6.42 -0.15 4.21
C GLU A 83 7.15 -0.71 5.44
N GLY A 84 8.49 -0.82 5.37
CA GLY A 84 9.33 -1.22 6.50
C GLY A 84 9.21 -0.27 7.68
N SER A 85 9.33 1.05 7.47
CA SER A 85 9.20 2.03 8.56
C SER A 85 7.81 2.04 9.19
N ARG A 86 6.75 1.81 8.39
CA ARG A 86 5.38 1.70 8.92
C ARG A 86 5.17 0.45 9.75
N SER A 87 5.75 -0.68 9.35
CA SER A 87 5.62 -1.93 10.11
C SER A 87 6.40 -1.87 11.41
N GLU A 88 7.64 -1.35 11.38
CA GLU A 88 8.47 -1.11 12.57
C GLU A 88 7.79 -0.16 13.55
N GLY A 89 7.38 1.04 13.10
CA GLY A 89 6.70 2.00 13.97
C GLY A 89 5.37 1.50 14.55
N ARG A 90 4.67 0.60 13.85
CA ARG A 90 3.46 -0.06 14.39
C ARG A 90 3.80 -1.06 15.49
N LEU A 91 4.89 -1.82 15.33
CA LEU A 91 5.35 -2.78 16.33
C LEU A 91 5.83 -2.06 17.59
N GLU A 92 6.69 -1.06 17.44
CA GLU A 92 7.17 -0.23 18.55
C GLU A 92 6.01 0.45 19.27
N GLY A 93 5.11 1.11 18.53
CA GLY A 93 3.96 1.78 19.13
C GLY A 93 2.99 0.83 19.85
N LEU A 94 2.87 -0.42 19.39
CA LEU A 94 2.07 -1.44 20.08
C LEU A 94 2.75 -1.88 21.38
N GLU A 95 4.06 -2.13 21.35
CA GLU A 95 4.84 -2.53 22.52
C GLU A 95 4.84 -1.43 23.59
N GLU A 96 5.16 -0.19 23.21
CA GLU A 96 5.09 0.97 24.09
C GLU A 96 3.69 1.18 24.66
N GLY A 97 2.65 1.05 23.81
CA GLY A 97 1.25 1.19 24.24
C GLY A 97 0.82 0.12 25.25
N ILE A 98 1.27 -1.12 25.08
CA ILE A 98 1.00 -2.21 26.03
C ILE A 98 1.69 -1.94 27.37
N GLU A 99 2.97 -1.53 27.35
CA GLU A 99 3.71 -1.27 28.58
C GLU A 99 3.12 -0.07 29.34
N GLN A 100 2.85 1.04 28.65
CA GLN A 100 2.18 2.20 29.23
C GLN A 100 0.80 1.84 29.80
N GLY A 101 0.02 1.02 29.08
CA GLY A 101 -1.27 0.52 29.54
C GLY A 101 -1.17 -0.28 30.84
N LYS A 102 -0.21 -1.22 30.93
CA LYS A 102 0.03 -2.00 32.16
C LYS A 102 0.43 -1.12 33.34
N GLN A 103 1.30 -0.14 33.13
CA GLN A 103 1.71 0.78 34.21
C GLN A 103 0.53 1.65 34.66
N GLN A 104 -0.25 2.18 33.72
CA GLN A 104 -1.43 2.98 34.04
C GLN A 104 -2.49 2.16 34.78
N GLU A 105 -2.69 0.89 34.41
CA GLU A 105 -3.60 -0.02 35.10
C GLU A 105 -3.15 -0.28 36.54
N LYS A 106 -1.86 -0.55 36.77
CA LYS A 106 -1.30 -0.69 38.13
C LYS A 106 -1.56 0.54 38.99
N ILE A 107 -1.33 1.74 38.44
CA ILE A 107 -1.58 3.01 39.12
C ILE A 107 -3.07 3.18 39.43
N ASN A 108 -3.95 2.85 38.50
CA ASN A 108 -5.40 2.96 38.69
C ASN A 108 -5.89 2.01 39.79
N ILE A 109 -5.43 0.75 39.77
CA ILE A 109 -5.73 -0.23 40.82
C ILE A 109 -5.25 0.29 42.18
N ALA A 110 -4.01 0.79 42.28
CA ALA A 110 -3.47 1.34 43.51
C ALA A 110 -4.30 2.51 44.05
N LYS A 111 -4.73 3.44 43.19
CA LYS A 111 -5.61 4.54 43.57
C LYS A 111 -6.95 4.06 44.10
N THR A 112 -7.58 3.09 43.43
CA THR A 112 -8.85 2.50 43.88
C THR A 112 -8.71 1.82 45.24
N LEU A 113 -7.66 1.00 45.44
CA LEU A 113 -7.41 0.32 46.71
C LEU A 113 -7.11 1.31 47.85
N LYS A 114 -6.35 2.38 47.57
CA LYS A 114 -6.08 3.44 48.55
C LYS A 114 -7.36 4.18 48.96
N GLN A 115 -8.26 4.45 48.01
CA GLN A 115 -9.54 5.11 48.28
C GLN A 115 -10.47 4.30 49.18
N ILE A 116 -10.44 2.96 49.10
CA ILE A 116 -11.26 2.08 49.95
C ILE A 116 -10.58 1.74 51.29
N GLY A 117 -9.42 2.34 51.58
CA GLY A 117 -8.73 2.21 52.87
C GLY A 117 -7.89 0.94 53.04
N THR A 118 -7.48 0.28 51.94
CA THR A 118 -6.54 -0.84 51.99
C THR A 118 -5.16 -0.37 52.47
N ASP A 119 -4.46 -1.19 53.27
CA ASP A 119 -3.14 -0.85 53.77
C ASP A 119 -2.08 -0.84 52.65
N LEU A 120 -1.01 -0.06 52.86
CA LEU A 120 0.01 0.19 51.84
C LEU A 120 0.80 -1.07 51.44
N GLU A 121 0.99 -2.02 52.36
CA GLU A 121 1.72 -3.26 52.07
C GLU A 121 0.91 -4.16 51.14
N THR A 122 -0.38 -4.34 51.42
CA THR A 122 -1.29 -5.09 50.54
C THR A 122 -1.41 -4.46 49.15
N ILE A 123 -1.42 -3.12 49.05
CA ILE A 123 -1.44 -2.43 47.75
C ILE A 123 -0.13 -2.64 46.99
N ALA A 124 1.01 -2.58 47.68
CA ALA A 124 2.33 -2.82 47.08
C ALA A 124 2.44 -4.26 46.56
N GLU A 125 1.97 -5.24 47.32
CA GLU A 125 1.95 -6.65 46.89
C GLU A 125 1.04 -6.85 45.66
N ALA A 126 -0.15 -6.26 45.64
CA ALA A 126 -1.12 -6.43 44.56
C ALA A 126 -0.71 -5.74 43.24
N THR A 127 -0.02 -4.60 43.31
CA THR A 127 0.28 -3.76 42.14
C THR A 127 1.74 -3.84 41.69
N GLY A 128 2.62 -4.32 42.57
CA GLY A 128 4.07 -4.32 42.37
C GLY A 128 4.70 -2.92 42.41
N LEU A 129 3.96 -1.90 42.84
CA LEU A 129 4.47 -0.54 43.04
C LEU A 129 5.19 -0.43 44.37
N ARG A 130 6.19 0.46 44.45
CA ARG A 130 6.87 0.75 45.71
C ARG A 130 5.97 1.57 46.60
N ARG A 131 6.11 1.39 47.91
CA ARG A 131 5.38 2.14 48.93
C ARG A 131 5.44 3.67 48.72
N GLU A 132 6.63 4.18 48.39
CA GLU A 132 6.85 5.62 48.09
C GLU A 132 6.03 6.11 46.89
N GLU A 133 5.82 5.24 45.88
CA GLU A 133 5.01 5.56 44.70
C GLU A 133 3.54 5.61 45.09
N ILE A 134 3.06 4.62 45.86
CA ILE A 134 1.68 4.54 46.34
C ILE A 134 1.33 5.69 47.28
N GLU A 135 2.26 6.12 48.15
CA GLU A 135 2.07 7.26 49.05
C GLU A 135 1.83 8.56 48.28
N LYS A 136 2.46 8.71 47.11
CA LYS A 136 2.33 9.89 46.22
C LYS A 136 1.09 9.87 45.31
N LEU A 137 0.39 8.74 45.17
CA LEU A 137 -0.84 8.60 44.37
C LEU A 137 -2.07 9.24 45.04
#